data_AF-A0A497J013-F1
#
_entry.id   AF-A0A497J013-F1
#
_cell.length_a   1.000
_cell.length_b   1.000
_cell.length_c   1.000
_cell.angle_alpha   90.00
_cell.angle_beta   90.00
_cell.angle_gamma   90.00
#
_symmetry.space_group_name_H-M   'P 1'
#
loop_
_entity.id
_entity.type
_entity.pdbx_description
1 polymer ?
#
loop_
_entity_poly.entity_id
_entity_poly.type
_entity_poly.pdbx_seq_one_letter_code
_entity_poly.pdbx_strand_id
1 'polypeptide(L)'
;MASLYQIDFQNILDSANLRIFPKPKATLEDILREIIRARGEDPVKYLKEQIMAGKAVLTEEDKTEIYARAIWEMLQREQMANAYLISPPAKEFNNEYPI
;
A
#
# COMPACT_ATOMS: atom_id res chain seq x y z
N MET A 1 6.88 9.77 30.56
CA MET A 1 6.75 8.56 29.70
C MET A 1 6.20 9.02 28.36
N ALA A 2 7.05 9.13 27.34
CA ALA A 2 6.64 9.57 26.01
C ALA A 2 6.07 8.37 25.24
N SER A 3 4.84 8.52 24.75
CA SER A 3 4.13 7.51 23.97
C SER A 3 4.88 7.26 22.66
N LEU A 4 5.38 6.03 22.47
CA LEU A 4 6.19 5.58 21.32
C LEU A 4 5.36 5.38 20.03
N TYR A 5 4.17 5.96 19.91
CA TYR A 5 3.27 5.72 18.77
C TYR A 5 2.72 7.00 18.13
N GLN A 6 3.46 8.10 18.20
CA GLN A 6 3.13 9.27 17.39
C GLN A 6 3.93 9.21 16.09
N ILE A 7 3.46 8.39 15.16
CA ILE A 7 3.99 8.39 13.79
C ILE A 7 3.57 9.72 13.17
N ASP A 8 4.53 10.59 12.91
CA ASP A 8 4.29 11.88 12.25
C ASP A 8 3.77 11.62 10.83
N PHE A 9 2.46 11.75 10.68
CA PHE A 9 1.73 11.53 9.45
C PHE A 9 2.31 12.32 8.27
N GLN A 10 2.81 13.53 8.53
CA GLN A 10 3.47 14.36 7.51
C GLN A 10 4.75 13.69 6.95
N ASN A 11 5.54 13.02 7.79
CA ASN A 11 6.75 12.32 7.35
C ASN A 11 6.42 11.12 6.46
N ILE A 12 5.29 10.44 6.69
CA ILE A 12 4.82 9.37 5.80
C ILE A 12 4.43 9.94 4.43
N LEU A 13 3.68 11.04 4.42
CA LEU A 13 3.25 11.67 3.16
C LEU A 13 4.44 12.19 2.35
N ASP A 14 5.39 12.85 3.02
CA ASP A 14 6.59 13.40 2.39
C ASP A 14 7.50 12.29 1.86
N SER A 15 7.71 11.21 2.62
CA SER A 15 8.52 10.07 2.17
C SER A 15 7.89 9.29 1.01
N ALA A 16 6.56 9.29 0.91
CA ALA A 16 5.83 8.71 -0.21
C ALA A 16 5.68 9.67 -1.41
N ASN A 17 6.22 10.90 -1.32
CA ASN A 17 6.09 11.97 -2.32
C ASN A 17 4.60 12.32 -2.63
N LEU A 18 3.73 12.15 -1.63
CA LEU A 18 2.30 12.35 -1.73
C LEU A 18 1.92 13.77 -1.29
N ARG A 19 1.60 14.64 -2.25
CA ARG A 19 1.05 15.98 -1.96
C ARG A 19 -0.45 15.89 -1.68
N ILE A 20 -0.80 15.50 -0.46
CA ILE A 20 -2.20 15.54 -0.01
C ILE A 20 -2.45 16.90 0.63
N PHE A 21 -3.33 17.71 0.03
CA PHE A 21 -3.78 18.96 0.66
C PHE A 21 -4.77 18.60 1.77
N PRO A 22 -4.46 18.84 3.06
CA PRO A 22 -5.38 18.52 4.15
C PRO A 22 -6.62 19.41 4.01
N LYS A 23 -7.71 18.83 3.51
CA LYS A 23 -9.03 19.45 3.60
C LYS A 23 -9.44 19.42 5.07
N PRO A 24 -10.05 20.49 5.62
CA PRO A 24 -10.32 20.64 7.06
C PRO A 24 -11.29 19.59 7.67
N LYS A 25 -11.74 18.60 6.88
CA LYS A 25 -12.61 17.49 7.30
C LYS A 25 -12.29 16.18 6.55
N ALA A 26 -11.04 15.95 6.14
CA ALA A 26 -10.68 14.67 5.52
C ALA A 26 -10.74 13.54 6.55
N THR A 27 -11.54 12.51 6.27
CA THR A 27 -11.59 11.27 7.05
C THR A 27 -10.37 10.39 6.75
N LEU A 28 -10.11 9.40 7.59
CA LEU A 28 -9.06 8.41 7.31
C LEU A 28 -9.35 7.64 6.01
N GLU A 29 -10.63 7.33 5.72
CA GLU A 29 -11.05 6.76 4.44
C GLU A 29 -10.64 7.66 3.26
N ASP A 30 -10.91 8.96 3.35
CA ASP A 30 -10.58 9.93 2.29
C ASP A 30 -9.08 9.95 2.02
N ILE A 31 -8.26 9.96 3.08
CA ILE A 31 -6.81 9.96 2.98
C ILE A 31 -6.33 8.69 2.25
N LEU A 32 -6.78 7.52 2.70
CA LEU A 32 -6.33 6.25 2.12
C LEU A 32 -6.74 6.13 0.64
N ARG A 33 -7.92 6.64 0.29
CA ARG A 33 -8.38 6.70 -1.11
C ARG A 33 -7.49 7.60 -1.96
N GLU A 34 -7.07 8.75 -1.45
CA GLU A 34 -6.14 9.63 -2.16
C GLU A 34 -4.75 9.00 -2.32
N ILE A 35 -4.25 8.26 -1.32
CA ILE A 35 -2.98 7.51 -1.44
C ILE A 35 -3.06 6.50 -2.58
N ILE A 36 -4.15 5.71 -2.64
CA ILE A 36 -4.37 4.72 -3.71
C ILE A 36 -4.46 5.41 -5.09
N ARG A 37 -5.22 6.52 -5.19
CA ARG A 37 -5.34 7.30 -6.44
C ARG A 37 -4.00 7.87 -6.90
N ALA A 38 -3.20 8.40 -5.98
CA ALA A 38 -1.90 8.97 -6.29
C ALA A 38 -0.91 7.92 -6.82
N ARG A 39 -1.12 6.65 -6.47
CA ARG A 39 -0.38 5.50 -7.03
C ARG A 39 -0.96 4.97 -8.35
N GLY A 40 -1.99 5.62 -8.90
CA GLY A 40 -2.60 5.27 -10.18
C GLY A 40 -3.64 4.16 -10.11
N GLU A 41 -4.08 3.77 -8.92
CA GLU A 41 -5.09 2.72 -8.72
C GLU A 41 -6.47 3.29 -8.37
N ASP A 42 -7.54 2.53 -8.64
CA ASP A 42 -8.91 2.87 -8.26
C ASP A 42 -9.27 2.26 -6.90
N PRO A 43 -9.55 3.07 -5.86
CA PRO A 43 -9.99 2.57 -4.56
C PRO A 43 -11.26 1.70 -4.63
N VAL A 44 -12.16 1.91 -5.59
CA VAL A 44 -13.42 1.14 -5.66
C VAL A 44 -13.16 -0.34 -5.97
N LYS A 45 -12.06 -0.65 -6.65
CA LYS A 45 -11.64 -2.03 -6.96
C LYS A 45 -11.54 -2.88 -5.69
N TYR A 46 -10.88 -2.37 -4.66
CA TYR A 46 -10.61 -3.08 -3.41
C TYR A 46 -11.87 -3.38 -2.61
N LEU A 47 -12.88 -2.50 -2.67
CA LEU A 47 -14.16 -2.75 -2.01
C LEU A 47 -14.98 -3.81 -2.74
N LYS A 48 -14.99 -3.78 -4.08
CA LYS A 48 -15.73 -4.75 -4.90
C LYS A 48 -15.24 -6.18 -4.69
N GLU A 49 -13.93 -6.37 -4.59
CA GLU A 49 -13.33 -7.68 -4.32
C GLU A 49 -13.84 -8.28 -2.99
N GLN A 50 -13.99 -7.46 -1.96
CA GLN A 50 -14.48 -7.89 -0.64
C GLN A 50 -16.00 -8.12 -0.61
N ILE A 51 -16.76 -7.32 -1.36
CA ILE A 51 -18.20 -7.51 -1.52
C ILE A 51 -18.47 -8.83 -2.27
N MET A 52 -17.70 -9.10 -3.33
CA MET A 52 -17.78 -10.37 -4.07
C MET A 52 -17.34 -11.58 -3.22
N ALA A 53 -16.47 -11.37 -2.23
CA ALA A 53 -16.06 -12.40 -1.26
C ALA A 53 -17.11 -12.69 -0.17
N GLY A 54 -18.30 -12.08 -0.25
CA GLY A 54 -19.45 -12.43 0.60
C GLY A 54 -19.79 -11.43 1.72
N LYS A 55 -19.07 -10.31 1.84
CA LYS A 55 -19.46 -9.21 2.75
C LYS A 55 -20.49 -8.29 2.07
N ALA A 56 -21.77 -8.46 2.36
CA ALA A 56 -22.85 -7.68 1.73
C ALA A 56 -22.89 -6.19 2.15
N VAL A 57 -22.37 -5.83 3.32
CA VAL A 57 -22.31 -4.45 3.83
C VAL A 57 -20.95 -4.22 4.48
N LEU A 58 -20.24 -3.18 4.05
CA LEU A 58 -18.95 -2.78 4.62
C LEU A 58 -19.16 -1.56 5.53
N THR A 59 -18.66 -1.63 6.76
CA THR A 59 -18.60 -0.48 7.67
C THR A 59 -17.48 0.48 7.24
N GLU A 60 -17.48 1.70 7.78
CA GLU A 60 -16.36 2.65 7.60
C GLU A 60 -15.03 2.05 8.07
N GLU A 61 -15.05 1.31 9.18
CA GLU A 61 -13.87 0.63 9.71
C GLU A 61 -13.39 -0.48 8.76
N ASP A 62 -14.30 -1.30 8.21
CA ASP A 62 -13.95 -2.31 7.21
C ASP A 62 -13.28 -1.67 5.98
N LYS A 63 -13.85 -0.59 5.43
CA LYS A 63 -13.28 0.09 4.26
C LYS A 63 -11.88 0.62 4.56
N THR A 64 -11.71 1.18 5.75
CA THR A 64 -10.43 1.71 6.21
C THR A 64 -9.38 0.61 6.30
N GLU A 65 -9.73 -0.54 6.88
CA GLU A 65 -8.86 -1.72 6.97
C GLU A 65 -8.50 -2.25 5.58
N ILE A 66 -9.48 -2.37 4.68
CA ILE A 66 -9.29 -2.83 3.30
C ILE A 66 -8.29 -1.92 2.57
N TYR A 67 -8.47 -0.61 2.66
CA TYR A 67 -7.57 0.34 2.02
C TYR A 67 -6.17 0.35 2.64
N ALA A 68 -6.06 0.29 3.96
CA ALA A 68 -4.77 0.20 4.64
C ALA A 68 -4.01 -1.06 4.22
N ARG A 69 -4.69 -2.21 4.13
CA ARG A 69 -4.11 -3.47 3.67
C ARG A 69 -3.67 -3.40 2.22
N ALA A 70 -4.47 -2.82 1.33
CA ALA A 70 -4.10 -2.62 -0.07
C ALA A 70 -2.79 -1.82 -0.21
N ILE A 71 -2.68 -0.71 0.54
CA ILE A 71 -1.47 0.13 0.55
C ILE A 71 -0.27 -0.64 1.09
N TRP A 72 -0.44 -1.43 2.16
CA TRP A 72 0.63 -2.26 2.71
C TRP A 72 1.15 -3.29 1.69
N GLU A 73 0.25 -4.00 1.01
CA GLU A 73 0.62 -4.98 -0.01
C GLU A 73 1.34 -4.33 -1.20
N MET A 74 0.95 -3.11 -1.61
CA MET A 74 1.66 -2.33 -2.63
C MET A 74 3.10 -2.01 -2.18
N LEU A 75 3.25 -1.45 -0.97
CA LEU A 75 4.55 -1.09 -0.41
C LEU A 75 5.48 -2.31 -0.25
N GLN A 76 4.91 -3.46 0.12
CA GLN A 76 5.67 -4.71 0.21
C GLN A 76 6.17 -5.16 -1.16
N ARG A 77 5.34 -5.08 -2.21
CA ARG A 77 5.75 -5.42 -3.58
C ARG A 77 6.83 -4.46 -4.10
N GLU A 78 6.73 -3.17 -3.82
CA GLU A 78 7.74 -2.18 -4.20
C GLU A 78 9.09 -2.45 -3.51
N GLN A 79 9.08 -2.78 -2.22
CA GLN A 79 10.29 -3.16 -1.50
C GLN A 79 10.91 -4.44 -2.08
N MET A 80 10.11 -5.46 -2.38
CA MET A 80 10.60 -6.67 -3.02
C MET A 80 11.16 -6.40 -4.41
N ALA A 81 10.45 -5.64 -5.26
CA ALA A 81 10.91 -5.28 -6.60
C ALA A 81 12.23 -4.50 -6.56
N ASN A 82 12.36 -3.54 -5.64
CA ASN A 82 13.61 -2.83 -5.42
C ASN A 82 14.73 -3.76 -4.93
N ALA A 83 14.43 -4.71 -4.04
CA ALA A 83 15.40 -5.71 -3.60
C ALA A 83 15.87 -6.60 -4.77
N TYR A 84 14.97 -7.03 -5.67
CA TYR A 84 15.32 -7.79 -6.88
C TYR A 84 16.21 -7.00 -7.86
N LEU A 85 16.07 -5.68 -7.92
CA LEU A 85 16.91 -4.83 -8.77
C LEU A 85 18.31 -4.61 -8.16
N ILE A 86 18.42 -4.57 -6.83
CA ILE A 86 19.68 -4.31 -6.10
C ILE A 86 20.50 -5.59 -5.92
N SER A 87 19.85 -6.74 -5.74
CA SER A 87 20.51 -8.05 -5.64
C SER A 87 19.62 -9.11 -6.29
N PRO A 88 19.69 -9.27 -7.63
CA PRO A 88 18.99 -10.34 -8.30
C PRO A 88 19.40 -11.67 -7.67
N PRO A 89 18.46 -12.61 -7.40
CA PRO A 89 18.84 -13.94 -6.97
C PRO A 89 19.81 -14.49 -8.01
N ALA A 90 20.95 -15.01 -7.53
CA ALA A 90 21.96 -15.60 -8.40
C ALA A 90 21.24 -16.55 -9.36
N LYS A 91 21.34 -16.28 -10.67
CA LYS A 91 20.96 -17.28 -11.66
C LYS A 91 21.74 -18.52 -11.29
N GLU A 92 21.05 -19.58 -10.88
CA GLU A 92 21.66 -20.90 -10.81
C GLU A 92 22.15 -21.18 -12.23
N PHE A 93 23.44 -20.94 -12.45
CA PHE A 93 24.13 -21.38 -13.65
C PHE A 93 24.12 -22.91 -13.56
N ASN A 94 23.05 -23.50 -14.07
CA ASN A 94 23.05 -24.92 -14.39
C ASN A 94 24.20 -25.11 -15.39
N ASN A 95 25.26 -25.76 -14.90
CA ASN A 95 26.44 -26.14 -15.65
C ASN A 95 26.04 -27.12 -16.76
N GLU A 96 25.56 -26.61 -17.88
CA GLU A 96 25.53 -27.32 -19.16
C GLU A 96 26.64 -26.76 -20.04
N TYR A 97 27.87 -27.17 -19.73
CA TYR A 97 28.92 -27.23 -20.76
C TYR A 97 28.99 -28.69 -21.23
N PRO A 98 28.56 -29.02 -22.46
CA PRO A 98 28.94 -30.29 -23.06
C PRO A 98 30.41 -30.16 -23.49
N ILE A 99 31.24 -31.10 -23.05
CA ILE A 99 32.56 -31.38 -23.66
C ILE A 99 32.37 -32.49 -24.68
#